data_AF-A0A956L4H0-F1
#
_entry.id   AF-A0A956L4H0-F1
#
_cell.length_a   1.000
_cell.length_b   1.000
_cell.length_c   1.000
_cell.angle_alpha   90.00
_cell.angle_beta   90.00
_cell.angle_gamma   90.00
#
_symmetry.space_group_name_H-M   'P 1'
#
loop_
_entity.id
_entity.type
_entity.pdbx_description
1 polymer ?
#
loop_
_entity_poly.entity_id
_entity_poly.type
_entity_poly.pdbx_seq_one_letter_code
_entity_poly.pdbx_strand_id
1 'polypeptide(L)'
;MSAPQVSPTQEYTSKLPAGLPSFLSTVVEHSLRTGLRRPEDFLRHFSPRSIMRSLAAEPAYRGRILEATTGLRSRIASKKSPESSAEDLQIALDEGITTPDKVVALVSPDDRVRFLDAQLLWAFVIEPGYGNGSAEHSDQIAEIREHTAFIIDRALTEGLISHRDVVTAISVSTLVDRLPRSELATVFERVLEEGREGMAFTDELLFQMVPLPVTVAHVPLGTLWNWVIMAKIAVPLGLMPEPSAGHEEDEALFDEREAHPDASATSKDVTVIIDGDGQPEVLLTNNDGLALIEHDGTVTYSGLRPTGAPVGFTTWLRPATVHDFDGDGAPEYAVSSANDYTVYESDASIVWTAPVQDLSGIAAGTAFDFLGDGIAEAMYTDEINLYVFDGTGSVLFQVARGSGTLSEYPVVADVDNDGSAEILFVSNSSAPTLQVTADVDDRWIQARRIWNQHAYHVTNVREDGTIPQFEPPSWNALNTFRTNAQIEGGGLCMPTPPG
;
A
#
# COMPACT_ATOMS: atom_id res chain seq x y z
N MET A 1 39.51 35.68 -0.84
CA MET A 1 38.90 35.66 0.51
C MET A 1 37.95 34.48 0.52
N SER A 2 38.39 33.36 1.10
CA SER A 2 37.60 32.13 1.15
C SER A 2 36.37 32.35 2.04
N ALA A 3 35.20 31.97 1.55
CA ALA A 3 33.97 32.00 2.32
C ALA A 3 34.12 31.10 3.57
N PRO A 4 33.47 31.44 4.70
CA PRO A 4 33.57 30.63 5.90
C PRO A 4 32.91 29.27 5.62
N GLN A 5 33.69 28.19 5.79
CA GLN A 5 33.14 26.85 5.90
C GLN A 5 32.27 26.81 7.16
N VAL A 6 30.96 26.63 6.97
CA VAL A 6 30.02 26.40 8.06
C VAL A 6 30.30 25.00 8.62
N SER A 7 30.56 24.94 9.91
CA SER A 7 30.77 23.71 10.67
C SER A 7 29.58 22.76 10.51
N PRO A 8 29.76 21.43 10.40
CA PRO A 8 28.66 20.47 10.21
C PRO A 8 27.66 20.39 11.38
N THR A 9 27.93 21.06 12.50
CA THR A 9 27.33 20.81 13.82
C THR A 9 26.27 21.80 14.27
N GLN A 10 25.91 22.81 13.48
CA GLN A 10 24.80 23.71 13.85
C GLN A 10 23.51 23.26 13.16
N GLU A 11 22.56 22.72 13.93
CA GLU A 11 21.21 22.40 13.45
C GLU A 11 20.57 23.66 12.84
N TYR A 12 19.94 23.48 11.68
CA TYR A 12 19.16 24.55 11.07
C TYR A 12 17.83 24.70 11.82
N THR A 13 17.48 25.94 12.17
CA THR A 13 16.18 26.27 12.76
C THR A 13 15.44 27.23 11.83
N SER A 14 14.26 26.79 11.38
CA SER A 14 13.34 27.58 10.57
C SER A 14 12.86 28.83 11.33
N LYS A 15 12.64 29.93 10.60
CA LYS A 15 12.01 31.16 11.13
C LYS A 15 10.54 31.28 10.73
N LEU A 16 9.99 30.26 10.08
CA LEU A 16 8.58 30.19 9.73
C LEU A 16 7.73 29.88 10.96
N PRO A 17 6.41 30.14 10.91
CA PRO A 17 5.50 29.69 11.95
C PRO A 17 5.60 28.18 12.18
N ALA A 18 5.43 27.77 13.44
CA ALA A 18 5.39 26.36 13.83
C ALA A 18 4.32 25.59 13.04
N GLY A 19 4.53 24.29 12.87
CA GLY A 19 3.70 23.41 12.07
C GLY A 19 4.28 23.19 10.66
N LEU A 20 3.41 23.03 9.67
CA LEU A 20 3.80 22.57 8.32
C LEU A 20 4.90 23.42 7.65
N PRO A 21 4.88 24.77 7.72
CA PRO A 21 5.92 25.58 7.09
C PRO A 21 7.31 25.35 7.68
N SER A 22 7.40 25.28 9.01
CA SER A 22 8.66 25.02 9.72
C SER A 22 9.15 23.59 9.50
N PHE A 23 8.24 22.62 9.51
CA PHE A 23 8.51 21.22 9.20
C PHE A 23 9.13 21.05 7.81
N LEU A 24 8.47 21.54 6.75
CA LEU A 24 8.99 21.40 5.38
C LEU A 24 10.33 22.10 5.19
N SER A 25 10.50 23.31 5.74
CA SER A 25 11.74 24.07 5.65
C SER A 25 12.91 23.27 6.24
N THR A 26 12.67 22.68 7.40
CA THR A 26 13.66 21.91 8.15
C THR A 26 13.99 20.58 7.48
N VAL A 27 12.98 19.85 6.98
CA VAL A 27 13.17 18.55 6.31
C VAL A 27 13.89 18.70 4.96
N VAL A 28 13.50 19.69 4.16
CA VAL A 28 14.17 20.00 2.88
C VAL A 28 15.64 20.36 3.13
N GLU A 29 15.92 21.23 4.10
CA GLU A 29 17.29 21.63 4.42
C GLU A 29 18.12 20.47 4.96
N HIS A 30 17.53 19.61 5.80
CA HIS A 30 18.20 18.40 6.28
C HIS A 30 18.62 17.50 5.11
N SER A 31 17.71 17.21 4.17
CA SER A 31 18.00 16.34 3.02
C SER A 31 19.16 16.85 2.16
N LEU A 32 19.28 18.17 1.99
CA LEU A 32 20.38 18.81 1.26
C LEU A 32 21.68 18.82 2.05
N ARG A 33 21.63 19.07 3.36
CA ARG A 33 22.81 19.15 4.22
C ARG A 33 23.47 17.80 4.49
N THR A 34 22.68 16.73 4.60
CA THR A 34 23.21 15.37 4.77
C THR A 34 23.71 14.78 3.46
N GLY A 35 23.45 15.44 2.32
CA GLY A 35 23.81 14.94 1.00
C GLY A 35 22.89 13.83 0.48
N LEU A 36 21.84 13.47 1.23
CA LEU A 36 20.80 12.54 0.80
C LEU A 36 20.14 13.02 -0.50
N ARG A 37 19.98 14.34 -0.63
CA ARG A 37 19.50 15.01 -1.85
C ARG A 37 20.53 16.01 -2.33
N ARG A 38 20.75 16.04 -3.64
CA ARG A 38 21.73 16.93 -4.25
C ARG A 38 21.06 18.18 -4.82
N PRO A 39 21.79 19.31 -4.95
CA PRO A 39 21.25 20.50 -5.61
C PRO A 39 20.77 20.25 -7.04
N GLU A 40 21.33 19.28 -7.76
CA GLU A 40 20.84 18.82 -9.07
C GLU A 40 19.43 18.24 -8.98
N ASP A 41 19.15 17.43 -7.95
CA ASP A 41 17.83 16.85 -7.72
C ASP A 41 16.80 17.94 -7.43
N PHE A 42 17.22 19.00 -6.74
CA PHE A 42 16.37 20.16 -6.47
C PHE A 42 15.97 20.85 -7.77
N LEU A 43 16.91 21.10 -8.69
CA LEU A 43 16.61 21.74 -9.98
C LEU A 43 15.79 20.86 -10.94
N ARG A 44 15.80 19.53 -10.76
CA ARG A 44 14.91 18.62 -11.46
C ARG A 44 13.44 18.81 -11.07
N HIS A 45 13.17 19.08 -9.78
CA HIS A 45 11.82 19.40 -9.29
C HIS A 45 11.47 20.88 -9.54
N PHE A 46 12.45 21.75 -9.39
CA PHE A 46 12.31 23.20 -9.49
C PHE A 46 13.17 23.74 -10.62
N SER A 47 12.69 23.56 -11.86
CA SER A 47 13.35 24.14 -13.03
C SER A 47 13.54 25.66 -12.87
N PRO A 48 14.52 26.28 -13.55
CA PRO A 48 14.68 27.74 -13.58
C PRO A 48 13.37 28.48 -13.89
N ARG A 49 12.53 27.89 -14.76
CA ARG A 49 11.19 28.39 -15.07
C ARG A 49 10.25 28.35 -13.89
N SER A 50 10.20 27.23 -13.18
CA SER A 50 9.38 27.07 -11.97
C SER A 50 9.79 28.09 -10.89
N ILE A 51 11.10 28.14 -10.56
CA ILE A 51 11.65 29.06 -9.56
C ILE A 51 11.32 30.52 -9.88
N MET A 52 11.59 30.95 -11.12
CA MET A 52 11.37 32.35 -11.49
C MET A 52 9.88 32.72 -11.54
N ARG A 53 9.00 31.77 -11.90
CA ARG A 53 7.55 31.97 -11.85
C ARG A 53 7.00 32.03 -10.44
N SER A 54 7.45 31.17 -9.55
CA SER A 54 7.14 31.23 -8.11
C SER A 54 7.48 32.59 -7.50
N LEU A 55 8.52 33.24 -8.00
CA LEU A 55 8.94 34.59 -7.59
C LEU A 55 8.32 35.70 -8.45
N ALA A 56 7.19 35.48 -9.14
CA ALA A 56 6.55 36.46 -10.01
C ALA A 56 6.25 37.79 -9.29
N ALA A 57 5.80 37.71 -8.03
CA ALA A 57 5.48 38.86 -7.19
C ALA A 57 6.72 39.55 -6.57
N GLU A 58 7.91 38.94 -6.67
CA GLU A 58 9.14 39.39 -6.00
C GLU A 58 10.25 39.77 -6.99
N PRO A 59 10.07 40.85 -7.79
CA PRO A 59 11.00 41.23 -8.85
C PRO A 59 12.41 41.59 -8.34
N ALA A 60 12.51 42.15 -7.13
CA ALA A 60 13.79 42.43 -6.51
C ALA A 60 14.52 41.13 -6.12
N TYR A 61 13.78 40.10 -5.68
CA TYR A 61 14.38 38.80 -5.34
C TYR A 61 14.86 38.08 -6.60
N ARG A 62 14.03 37.98 -7.65
CA ARG A 62 14.47 37.43 -8.95
C ARG A 62 15.70 38.17 -9.48
N GLY A 63 15.71 39.49 -9.37
CA GLY A 63 16.84 40.32 -9.79
C GLY A 63 18.15 39.97 -9.06
N ARG A 64 18.09 39.70 -7.75
CA ARG A 64 19.26 39.25 -6.97
C ARG A 64 19.76 37.88 -7.41
N ILE A 65 18.85 36.94 -7.68
CA ILE A 65 19.22 35.62 -8.19
C ILE A 65 19.96 35.78 -9.52
N LEU A 66 19.38 36.49 -10.48
CA LEU A 66 19.99 36.74 -11.78
C LEU A 66 21.33 37.47 -11.69
N GLU A 67 21.44 38.50 -10.86
CA GLU A 67 22.70 39.23 -10.67
C GLU A 67 23.80 38.28 -10.17
N ALA A 68 23.46 37.39 -9.23
CA ALA A 68 24.39 36.42 -8.68
C ALA A 68 24.73 35.28 -9.64
N THR A 69 23.80 34.82 -10.47
CA THR A 69 23.99 33.65 -11.34
C THR A 69 24.50 33.99 -12.74
N THR A 70 24.19 35.19 -13.26
CA THR A 70 24.49 35.57 -14.65
C THR A 70 25.45 36.76 -14.78
N GLY A 71 25.66 37.52 -13.70
CA GLY A 71 26.42 38.78 -13.73
C GLY A 71 25.66 39.97 -14.33
N LEU A 72 24.36 39.83 -14.61
CA LEU A 72 23.50 40.95 -15.01
C LEU A 72 23.50 42.05 -13.94
N ARG A 73 23.58 43.31 -14.38
CA ARG A 73 23.49 44.45 -13.45
C ARG A 73 22.13 44.49 -12.77
N SER A 74 22.11 44.68 -11.45
CA SER A 74 20.90 44.73 -10.61
C SER A 74 19.71 45.53 -11.18
N ARG A 75 19.98 46.71 -11.78
CA ARG A 75 18.93 47.58 -12.37
C ARG A 75 18.23 46.99 -13.60
N ILE A 76 18.89 46.08 -14.30
CA ILE A 76 18.35 45.38 -15.48
C ILE A 76 17.69 44.09 -15.01
N ALA A 77 18.37 43.33 -14.14
CA ALA A 77 17.90 42.05 -13.61
C ALA A 77 16.52 42.16 -12.94
N SER A 78 16.29 43.19 -12.11
CA SER A 78 15.01 43.39 -11.42
C SER A 78 13.83 43.78 -12.32
N LYS A 79 14.08 44.16 -13.58
CA LYS A 79 13.04 44.53 -14.56
C LYS A 79 12.67 43.40 -15.51
N LYS A 80 13.38 42.28 -15.48
CA LYS A 80 13.07 41.13 -16.34
C LYS A 80 11.79 40.42 -15.89
N SER A 81 11.02 39.95 -16.88
CA SER A 81 9.88 39.08 -16.64
C SER A 81 10.34 37.73 -16.05
N PRO A 82 9.47 36.99 -15.34
CA PRO A 82 9.77 35.64 -14.88
C PRO A 82 10.32 34.74 -15.99
N GLU A 83 9.71 34.77 -17.18
CA GLU A 83 10.11 33.99 -18.34
C GLU A 83 11.52 34.36 -18.82
N SER A 84 11.80 35.65 -19.00
CA SER A 84 13.12 36.10 -19.45
C SER A 84 14.21 35.80 -18.39
N SER A 85 13.87 35.90 -17.10
CA SER A 85 14.78 35.52 -16.02
C SER A 85 15.03 34.02 -15.99
N ALA A 86 14.04 33.20 -16.32
CA ALA A 86 14.19 31.75 -16.39
C ALA A 86 15.14 31.33 -17.52
N GLU A 87 14.99 31.95 -18.69
CA GLU A 87 15.88 31.72 -19.85
C GLU A 87 17.33 32.08 -19.51
N ASP A 88 17.57 33.26 -18.93
CA ASP A 88 18.92 33.66 -18.54
C ASP A 88 19.55 32.71 -17.51
N LEU A 89 18.76 32.27 -16.53
CA LEU A 89 19.24 31.34 -15.50
C LEU A 89 19.53 29.96 -16.09
N GLN A 90 18.69 29.46 -17.00
CA GLN A 90 18.93 28.21 -17.69
C GLN A 90 20.20 28.28 -18.54
N ILE A 91 20.38 29.34 -19.33
CA ILE A 91 21.61 29.54 -20.13
C ILE A 91 22.84 29.61 -19.21
N ALA A 92 22.76 30.28 -18.07
CA ALA A 92 23.86 30.35 -17.13
C ALA A 92 24.23 28.99 -16.51
N LEU A 93 23.25 28.10 -16.33
CA LEU A 93 23.49 26.71 -15.90
C LEU A 93 24.12 25.90 -17.04
N ASP A 94 23.57 26.00 -18.26
CA ASP A 94 24.02 25.24 -19.43
C ASP A 94 25.46 25.61 -19.84
N GLU A 95 25.82 26.89 -19.75
CA GLU A 95 27.16 27.41 -20.04
C GLU A 95 28.14 27.31 -18.86
N GLY A 96 27.70 26.77 -17.72
CA GLY A 96 28.54 26.61 -16.52
C GLY A 96 28.95 27.93 -15.84
N ILE A 97 28.21 29.02 -16.10
CA ILE A 97 28.41 30.33 -15.46
C ILE A 97 27.95 30.29 -13.99
N THR A 98 26.94 29.46 -13.68
CA THR A 98 26.48 29.15 -12.33
C THR A 98 26.35 27.64 -12.13
N THR A 99 26.30 27.20 -10.87
CA THR A 99 26.09 25.79 -10.50
C THR A 99 24.75 25.60 -9.80
N PRO A 100 24.20 24.37 -9.77
CA PRO A 100 23.03 24.03 -8.97
C PRO A 100 23.15 24.43 -7.50
N ASP A 101 24.29 24.16 -6.85
CA ASP A 101 24.56 24.58 -5.46
C ASP A 101 24.35 26.08 -5.27
N LYS A 102 24.87 26.88 -6.20
CA LYS A 102 24.76 28.34 -6.14
C LYS A 102 23.32 28.80 -6.28
N VAL A 103 22.52 28.14 -7.13
CA VAL A 103 21.09 28.46 -7.28
C VAL A 103 20.32 28.10 -6.01
N VAL A 104 20.53 26.89 -5.47
CA VAL A 104 19.88 26.41 -4.24
C VAL A 104 20.27 27.26 -3.02
N ALA A 105 21.50 27.76 -2.95
CA ALA A 105 21.96 28.65 -1.89
C ALA A 105 21.35 30.07 -1.95
N LEU A 106 20.87 30.50 -3.12
CA LEU A 106 20.24 31.82 -3.29
C LEU A 106 18.76 31.82 -2.90
N VAL A 107 18.13 30.64 -2.82
CA VAL A 107 16.78 30.45 -2.27
C VAL A 107 16.93 29.92 -0.85
N SER A 108 16.81 30.81 0.15
CA SER A 108 16.99 30.42 1.55
C SER A 108 15.99 29.32 1.95
N PRO A 109 16.27 28.47 2.94
CA PRO A 109 15.42 27.32 3.21
C PRO A 109 13.96 27.70 3.52
N ASP A 110 13.75 28.75 4.32
CA ASP A 110 12.41 29.29 4.57
C ASP A 110 11.76 29.87 3.31
N ASP A 111 12.55 30.50 2.43
CA ASP A 111 12.03 31.06 1.18
C ASP A 111 11.64 29.97 0.17
N ARG A 112 12.26 28.78 0.23
CA ARG A 112 11.80 27.62 -0.54
C ARG A 112 10.35 27.31 -0.19
N VAL A 113 10.02 27.27 1.10
CA VAL A 113 8.64 27.01 1.55
C VAL A 113 7.70 28.20 1.29
N ARG A 114 8.17 29.45 1.37
CA ARG A 114 7.31 30.63 1.10
C ARG A 114 6.88 30.75 -0.35
N PHE A 115 7.72 30.34 -1.29
CA PHE A 115 7.53 30.65 -2.70
C PHE A 115 7.36 29.42 -3.59
N LEU A 116 7.91 28.27 -3.22
CA LEU A 116 7.85 27.05 -4.02
C LEU A 116 6.69 26.15 -3.57
N ASP A 117 6.28 25.27 -4.48
CA ASP A 117 5.16 24.36 -4.26
C ASP A 117 5.50 23.31 -3.18
N ALA A 118 4.62 23.17 -2.18
CA ALA A 118 4.82 22.29 -1.03
C ALA A 118 4.82 20.80 -1.42
N GLN A 119 4.01 20.39 -2.40
CA GLN A 119 3.95 19.01 -2.88
C GLN A 119 5.21 18.66 -3.66
N LEU A 120 5.73 19.59 -4.47
CA LEU A 120 7.03 19.40 -5.13
C LEU A 120 8.20 19.39 -4.13
N LEU A 121 8.12 20.16 -3.04
CA LEU A 121 9.13 20.12 -1.98
C LEU A 121 9.10 18.77 -1.26
N TRP A 122 7.90 18.24 -1.01
CA TRP A 122 7.72 16.91 -0.45
C TRP A 122 8.23 15.81 -1.40
N ALA A 123 7.82 15.84 -2.67
CA ALA A 123 8.32 14.93 -3.70
C ALA A 123 9.85 14.95 -3.80
N PHE A 124 10.45 16.14 -3.73
CA PHE A 124 11.90 16.29 -3.70
C PHE A 124 12.54 15.58 -2.50
N VAL A 125 11.93 15.64 -1.32
CA VAL A 125 12.47 15.01 -0.09
C VAL A 125 12.45 13.48 -0.17
N ILE A 126 11.46 12.90 -0.84
CA ILE A 126 11.16 11.45 -0.76
C ILE A 126 11.65 10.60 -1.95
N GLU A 127 12.24 11.21 -2.97
CA GLU A 127 12.65 10.54 -4.21
C GLU A 127 14.13 10.06 -4.18
N PRO A 128 14.48 8.99 -4.93
CA PRO A 128 13.94 7.64 -4.82
C PRO A 128 14.71 6.88 -3.73
N GLY A 129 14.02 6.50 -2.64
CA GLY A 129 14.65 5.70 -1.59
C GLY A 129 13.68 4.92 -0.72
N TYR A 130 12.38 5.19 -0.82
CA TYR A 130 11.42 4.70 0.16
C TYR A 130 10.53 3.54 -0.33
N GLY A 131 10.34 3.34 -1.64
CA GLY A 131 9.28 2.47 -2.17
C GLY A 131 9.69 1.24 -3.01
N ASN A 132 10.86 1.22 -3.67
CA ASN A 132 11.09 0.26 -4.77
C ASN A 132 12.18 -0.79 -4.54
N GLY A 133 12.60 -1.06 -3.30
CA GLY A 133 13.60 -2.11 -3.02
C GLY A 133 14.95 -1.93 -3.76
N SER A 134 15.17 -0.79 -4.43
CA SER A 134 16.30 -0.52 -5.31
C SER A 134 17.39 0.29 -4.62
N ALA A 135 17.47 0.26 -3.29
CA ALA A 135 18.68 0.69 -2.60
C ALA A 135 19.72 -0.44 -2.76
N GLU A 136 20.36 -0.50 -3.93
CA GLU A 136 21.40 -1.49 -4.26
C GLU A 136 22.68 -1.35 -3.39
N HIS A 137 22.71 -0.49 -2.38
CA HIS A 137 23.88 -0.28 -1.52
C HIS A 137 23.48 -0.14 -0.04
N SER A 138 24.14 -0.91 0.84
CA SER A 138 23.93 -0.89 2.30
C SER A 138 24.05 0.51 2.93
N ASP A 139 24.86 1.37 2.32
CA ASP A 139 25.18 2.70 2.84
C ASP A 139 23.99 3.66 2.69
N GLN A 140 23.20 3.53 1.62
CA GLN A 140 21.99 4.34 1.39
C GLN A 140 20.87 3.99 2.39
N ILE A 141 20.77 2.74 2.83
CA ILE A 141 19.74 2.31 3.79
C ILE A 141 19.92 3.01 5.14
N ALA A 142 21.17 3.19 5.58
CA ALA A 142 21.46 3.88 6.84
C ALA A 142 21.06 5.36 6.76
N GLU A 143 21.42 6.05 5.67
CA GLU A 143 21.07 7.45 5.41
C GLU A 143 19.54 7.65 5.32
N ILE A 144 18.83 6.73 4.65
CA ILE A 144 17.37 6.73 4.55
C ILE A 144 16.74 6.54 5.94
N ARG A 145 17.25 5.62 6.76
CA ARG A 145 16.75 5.43 8.13
C ARG A 145 16.97 6.66 9.00
N GLU A 146 18.15 7.25 8.95
CA GLU A 146 18.45 8.49 9.66
C GLU A 146 17.49 9.61 9.25
N HIS A 147 17.26 9.77 7.94
CA HIS A 147 16.33 10.77 7.45
C HIS A 147 14.88 10.46 7.81
N THR A 148 14.47 9.19 7.83
CA THR A 148 13.14 8.77 8.29
C THR A 148 12.91 9.16 9.74
N ALA A 149 13.90 8.86 10.61
CA ALA A 149 13.84 9.25 12.01
C ALA A 149 13.76 10.76 12.16
N PHE A 150 14.53 11.51 11.36
CA PHE A 150 14.47 12.97 11.33
C PHE A 150 13.09 13.50 10.92
N ILE A 151 12.46 12.95 9.88
CA ILE A 151 11.13 13.37 9.44
C ILE A 151 10.10 13.16 10.57
N ILE A 152 10.08 11.97 11.17
CA ILE A 152 9.12 11.64 12.24
C ILE A 152 9.35 12.55 13.46
N ASP A 153 10.59 12.72 13.88
CA ASP A 153 10.97 13.56 15.02
C ASP A 153 10.60 15.03 14.81
N ARG A 154 10.82 15.56 13.58
CA ARG A 154 10.38 16.92 13.24
C ARG A 154 8.87 17.06 13.19
N ALA A 155 8.14 16.05 12.70
CA ALA A 155 6.68 16.08 12.71
C ALA A 155 6.11 16.08 14.14
N LEU A 156 6.71 15.33 15.07
CA LEU A 156 6.37 15.37 16.49
C LEU A 156 6.68 16.73 17.12
N THR A 157 7.89 17.26 16.86
CA THR A 157 8.35 18.55 17.41
C THR A 157 7.45 19.71 16.97
N GLU A 158 7.01 19.69 15.71
CA GLU A 158 6.12 20.70 15.13
C GLU A 158 4.63 20.46 15.46
N GLY A 159 4.32 19.41 16.24
CA GLY A 159 2.95 19.09 16.67
C GLY A 159 2.03 18.64 15.53
N LEU A 160 2.60 18.10 14.45
CA LEU A 160 1.85 17.62 13.28
C LEU A 160 1.31 16.20 13.49
N ILE A 161 2.01 15.41 14.30
CA ILE A 161 1.60 14.08 14.77
C ILE A 161 1.91 13.97 16.26
N SER A 162 1.27 13.03 16.95
CA SER A 162 1.55 12.68 18.34
C SER A 162 2.37 11.38 18.45
N HIS A 163 3.00 11.15 19.60
CA HIS A 163 3.67 9.86 19.88
C HIS A 163 2.70 8.68 19.72
N ARG A 164 1.43 8.87 20.11
CA ARG A 164 0.37 7.88 19.91
C ARG A 164 0.15 7.57 18.44
N ASP A 165 0.17 8.57 17.55
CA ASP A 165 0.02 8.35 16.11
C ASP A 165 1.16 7.48 15.56
N VAL A 166 2.39 7.67 16.06
CA VAL A 166 3.55 6.84 15.67
C VAL A 166 3.42 5.42 16.21
N VAL A 167 3.06 5.24 17.50
CA VAL A 167 2.90 3.89 18.09
C VAL A 167 1.76 3.13 17.41
N THR A 168 0.63 3.78 17.18
CA THR A 168 -0.53 3.17 16.51
C THR A 168 -0.21 2.83 15.05
N ALA A 169 0.46 3.71 14.32
CA ALA A 169 0.89 3.44 12.95
C ALA A 169 1.97 2.35 12.82
N ILE A 170 2.82 2.14 13.82
CA ILE A 170 3.78 1.03 13.81
C ILE A 170 3.13 -0.26 14.33
N SER A 171 2.17 -0.17 15.25
CA SER A 171 1.62 -1.21 16.14
C SER A 171 2.56 -1.64 17.27
N VAL A 172 1.98 -1.96 18.44
CA VAL A 172 2.71 -2.49 19.58
C VAL A 172 3.29 -3.88 19.27
N SER A 173 2.58 -4.71 18.51
CA SER A 173 3.05 -6.03 18.11
C SER A 173 4.32 -5.93 17.26
N THR A 174 4.33 -5.06 16.25
CA THR A 174 5.53 -4.84 15.43
C THR A 174 6.69 -4.29 16.26
N LEU A 175 6.44 -3.41 17.23
CA LEU A 175 7.50 -2.96 18.15
C LEU A 175 8.07 -4.12 18.97
N VAL A 176 7.22 -5.01 19.50
CA VAL A 176 7.65 -6.20 20.26
C VAL A 176 8.42 -7.19 19.39
N ASP A 177 8.00 -7.39 18.15
CA ASP A 177 8.64 -8.35 17.24
C ASP A 177 10.00 -7.85 16.71
N ARG A 178 10.17 -6.53 16.60
CA ARG A 178 11.32 -5.92 15.92
C ARG A 178 12.36 -5.34 16.88
N LEU A 179 11.95 -4.83 18.04
CA LEU A 179 12.90 -4.22 18.98
C LEU A 179 13.80 -5.28 19.64
N PRO A 180 15.06 -4.93 19.96
CA PRO A 180 15.95 -5.80 20.71
C PRO A 180 15.35 -6.18 22.07
N ARG A 181 15.62 -7.41 22.51
CA ARG A 181 15.17 -7.88 23.83
C ARG A 181 15.66 -7.00 24.99
N SER A 182 16.81 -6.33 24.85
CA SER A 182 17.32 -5.38 25.83
C SER A 182 16.41 -4.15 25.95
N GLU A 183 15.99 -3.57 24.82
CA GLU A 183 15.08 -2.41 24.79
C GLU A 183 13.72 -2.79 25.38
N LEU A 184 13.19 -3.96 24.99
CA LEU A 184 11.93 -4.47 25.53
C LEU A 184 12.02 -4.71 27.04
N ALA A 185 13.13 -5.29 27.52
CA ALA A 185 13.33 -5.49 28.96
C ALA A 185 13.31 -4.15 29.71
N THR A 186 14.00 -3.13 29.19
CA THR A 186 13.99 -1.79 29.77
C THR A 186 12.57 -1.22 29.81
N VAL A 187 11.81 -1.30 28.70
CA VAL A 187 10.40 -0.88 28.64
C VAL A 187 9.55 -1.61 29.70
N PHE A 188 9.65 -2.94 29.78
CA PHE A 188 8.90 -3.73 30.77
C PHE A 188 9.26 -3.37 32.22
N GLU A 189 10.54 -3.13 32.52
CA GLU A 189 10.98 -2.69 33.85
C GLU A 189 10.32 -1.36 34.23
N ARG A 190 10.33 -0.39 33.31
CA ARG A 190 9.70 0.92 33.56
C ARG A 190 8.19 0.83 33.69
N VAL A 191 7.52 0.02 32.87
CA VAL A 191 6.07 -0.21 32.99
C VAL A 191 5.72 -0.73 34.39
N LEU A 192 6.51 -1.65 34.94
CA LEU A 192 6.31 -2.17 36.29
C LEU A 192 6.63 -1.14 37.38
N GLU A 193 7.64 -0.29 37.17
CA GLU A 193 7.96 0.82 38.08
C GLU A 193 6.83 1.85 38.14
N GLU A 194 6.39 2.38 37.00
CA GLU A 194 5.27 3.33 36.91
C GLU A 194 4.00 2.74 37.53
N GLY A 195 3.71 1.46 37.22
CA GLY A 195 2.55 0.76 37.77
C GLY A 195 2.60 0.58 39.29
N ARG A 196 3.79 0.40 39.89
CA ARG A 196 3.96 0.33 41.36
C ARG A 196 3.80 1.70 42.02
N GLU A 197 4.11 2.78 41.30
CA GLU A 197 3.95 4.16 41.75
C GLU A 197 2.55 4.72 41.46
N GLY A 198 1.68 3.96 40.78
CA GLY A 198 0.33 4.39 40.41
C GLY A 198 0.29 5.41 39.27
N MET A 199 1.37 5.50 38.50
CA MET A 199 1.53 6.39 37.36
C MET A 199 1.18 5.68 36.05
N ALA A 200 0.76 6.45 35.05
CA ALA A 200 0.42 5.92 33.73
C ALA A 200 1.67 5.82 32.85
N PHE A 201 1.86 4.68 32.19
CA PHE A 201 2.85 4.54 31.13
C PHE A 201 2.28 5.11 29.82
N THR A 202 2.95 6.10 29.23
CA THR A 202 2.48 6.82 28.03
C THR A 202 3.34 6.54 26.80
N ASP A 203 2.81 6.79 25.60
CA ASP A 203 3.57 6.67 24.34
C ASP A 203 4.79 7.60 24.31
N GLU A 204 4.71 8.76 24.96
CA GLU A 204 5.85 9.67 25.11
C GLU A 204 6.95 9.03 25.97
N LEU A 205 6.58 8.39 27.09
CA LEU A 205 7.54 7.70 27.94
C LEU A 205 8.19 6.51 27.21
N LEU A 206 7.44 5.81 26.36
CA LEU A 206 7.99 4.78 25.48
C LEU A 206 9.13 5.32 24.61
N PHE A 207 8.93 6.46 23.93
CA PHE A 207 9.98 7.04 23.07
C PHE A 207 11.11 7.74 23.84
N GLN A 208 10.90 8.12 25.11
CA GLN A 208 12.01 8.53 25.99
C GLN A 208 12.94 7.36 26.31
N MET A 209 12.40 6.14 26.37
CA MET A 209 13.16 4.93 26.67
C MET A 209 13.75 4.28 25.43
N VAL A 210 12.97 4.22 24.34
CA VAL A 210 13.37 3.68 23.04
C VAL A 210 13.27 4.81 22.02
N PRO A 211 14.33 5.62 21.87
CA PRO A 211 14.31 6.79 20.98
C PRO A 211 13.97 6.42 19.53
N LEU A 212 13.44 7.39 18.79
CA LEU A 212 13.10 7.20 17.38
C LEU A 212 14.23 6.63 16.52
N PRO A 213 15.52 7.04 16.67
CA PRO A 213 16.61 6.40 15.92
C PRO A 213 16.74 4.90 16.19
N VAL A 214 16.48 4.44 17.42
CA VAL A 214 16.48 3.01 17.77
C VAL A 214 15.26 2.33 17.15
N THR A 215 14.07 2.91 17.31
CA THR A 215 12.84 2.38 16.73
C THR A 215 12.96 2.22 15.21
N VAL A 216 13.40 3.28 14.53
CA VAL A 216 13.58 3.32 13.08
C VAL A 216 14.72 2.41 12.61
N ALA A 217 15.72 2.11 13.43
CA ALA A 217 16.75 1.13 13.06
C ALA A 217 16.20 -0.30 12.97
N HIS A 218 15.17 -0.63 13.74
CA HIS A 218 14.66 -1.99 13.90
C HIS A 218 13.35 -2.26 13.15
N VAL A 219 12.49 -1.25 12.99
CA VAL A 219 11.23 -1.38 12.25
C VAL A 219 11.49 -1.39 10.73
N PRO A 220 10.81 -2.23 9.93
CA PRO A 220 10.95 -2.21 8.47
C PRO A 220 10.67 -0.84 7.86
N LEU A 221 11.49 -0.40 6.91
CA LEU A 221 11.34 0.90 6.24
C LEU A 221 9.98 1.03 5.54
N GLY A 222 9.47 -0.05 4.93
CA GLY A 222 8.14 -0.06 4.30
C GLY A 222 7.00 0.22 5.30
N THR A 223 7.09 -0.31 6.52
CA THR A 223 6.11 -0.02 7.59
C THR A 223 6.15 1.45 7.98
N LEU A 224 7.34 1.99 8.23
CA LEU A 224 7.53 3.40 8.57
C LEU A 224 7.04 4.30 7.44
N TRP A 225 7.34 3.94 6.19
CA TRP A 225 6.95 4.68 5.01
C TRP A 225 5.43 4.71 4.84
N ASN A 226 4.78 3.56 4.72
CA ASN A 226 3.35 3.49 4.42
C ASN A 226 2.51 4.06 5.56
N TRP A 227 2.82 3.67 6.80
CA TRP A 227 1.90 3.90 7.92
C TRP A 227 2.24 5.14 8.72
N VAL A 228 3.51 5.54 8.82
CA VAL A 228 3.89 6.76 9.55
C VAL A 228 4.04 7.93 8.58
N ILE A 229 4.96 7.81 7.62
CA ILE A 229 5.28 8.93 6.71
C ILE A 229 4.10 9.25 5.79
N MET A 230 3.52 8.28 5.12
CA MET A 230 2.44 8.53 4.16
C MET A 230 1.10 8.78 4.87
N ALA A 231 0.65 7.82 5.69
CA ALA A 231 -0.68 7.88 6.28
C ALA A 231 -0.84 8.91 7.41
N LYS A 232 0.20 9.21 8.19
CA LYS A 232 0.10 10.18 9.32
C LYS A 232 0.70 11.55 9.02
N ILE A 233 1.60 11.67 8.04
CA ILE A 233 2.26 12.95 7.71
C ILE A 233 1.84 13.45 6.32
N ALA A 234 2.17 12.73 5.25
CA ALA A 234 2.04 13.25 3.89
C ALA A 234 0.60 13.54 3.48
N VAL A 235 -0.30 12.56 3.69
CA VAL A 235 -1.70 12.67 3.29
C VAL A 235 -2.45 13.71 4.14
N PRO A 236 -2.43 13.67 5.49
CA PRO A 236 -3.18 14.63 6.30
C PRO A 236 -2.71 16.08 6.14
N LEU A 237 -1.46 16.30 5.70
CA LEU A 237 -0.88 17.62 5.49
C LEU A 237 -1.03 18.13 4.05
N GLY A 238 -1.71 17.40 3.16
CA GLY A 238 -1.93 17.80 1.76
C GLY A 238 -0.64 17.85 0.93
N LEU A 239 0.37 17.07 1.31
CA LEU A 239 1.69 17.01 0.65
C LEU A 239 1.72 16.06 -0.54
N MET A 240 0.64 15.31 -0.73
CA MET A 240 0.39 14.51 -1.92
C MET A 240 -0.55 15.27 -2.85
N PRO A 241 -0.39 15.16 -4.18
CA PRO A 241 -1.35 15.73 -5.11
C PRO A 241 -2.74 15.15 -4.83
N GLU A 242 -3.72 16.04 -4.67
CA GLU A 242 -5.13 15.65 -4.63
C GLU A 242 -5.45 14.88 -5.93
N PRO A 243 -6.17 13.74 -5.86
CA PRO A 243 -6.68 13.12 -7.07
C PRO A 243 -7.46 14.19 -7.86
N SER A 244 -7.03 14.42 -9.10
CA SER A 244 -7.44 15.57 -9.90
C SER A 244 -8.95 15.81 -9.84
N ALA A 245 -9.33 17.02 -9.42
CA ALA A 245 -10.71 17.47 -9.27
C ALA A 245 -11.54 17.24 -10.55
N GLY A 246 -12.31 16.16 -10.51
CA GLY A 246 -13.47 15.90 -11.33
C GLY A 246 -14.48 15.19 -10.44
N HIS A 247 -15.55 15.92 -10.10
CA HIS A 247 -16.71 15.54 -9.28
C HIS A 247 -16.72 16.08 -7.84
N GLU A 248 -17.68 16.98 -7.64
CA GLU A 248 -18.10 17.64 -6.42
C GLU A 248 -18.60 16.63 -5.37
N GLU A 249 -18.28 16.94 -4.11
CA GLU A 249 -19.02 16.59 -2.89
C GLU A 249 -19.64 15.18 -2.84
N ASP A 250 -18.86 14.20 -2.35
CA ASP A 250 -19.42 13.14 -1.51
C ASP A 250 -18.59 13.04 -0.23
N GLU A 251 -19.28 13.24 0.89
CA GLU A 251 -18.76 13.19 2.24
C GLU A 251 -18.02 11.87 2.51
N ALA A 252 -17.03 11.93 3.39
CA ALA A 252 -16.21 10.81 3.87
C ALA A 252 -17.03 9.52 4.10
N LEU A 253 -16.97 8.61 3.14
CA LEU A 253 -17.52 7.25 3.22
C LEU A 253 -16.51 6.24 3.80
N PHE A 254 -15.36 6.71 4.29
CA PHE A 254 -14.27 5.89 4.79
C PHE A 254 -13.92 6.28 6.23
N ASP A 255 -14.15 5.35 7.15
CA ASP A 255 -13.60 5.40 8.51
C ASP A 255 -12.11 5.04 8.43
N GLU A 256 -11.23 5.94 8.86
CA GLU A 256 -9.76 5.77 8.93
C GLU A 256 -9.30 4.59 9.83
N ARG A 257 -10.24 3.77 10.33
CA ARG A 257 -10.02 2.64 11.23
C ARG A 257 -9.91 1.27 10.56
N GLU A 258 -10.23 1.10 9.27
CA GLU A 258 -10.38 -0.24 8.67
C GLU A 258 -9.17 -0.87 7.96
N ALA A 259 -7.96 -0.31 8.08
CA ALA A 259 -6.73 -1.07 7.79
C ALA A 259 -5.60 -0.60 8.72
N HIS A 260 -5.64 -1.06 9.97
CA HIS A 260 -4.64 -0.76 11.00
C HIS A 260 -3.61 -1.92 11.10
N PRO A 261 -2.32 -1.65 11.36
CA PRO A 261 -1.31 -2.68 11.62
C PRO A 261 -1.56 -3.53 12.88
N ASP A 262 -2.62 -3.24 13.65
CA ASP A 262 -3.14 -4.08 14.73
C ASP A 262 -3.94 -5.30 14.24
N ALA A 263 -3.97 -5.61 12.94
CA ALA A 263 -4.42 -6.92 12.46
C ALA A 263 -3.44 -8.08 12.78
N SER A 264 -2.49 -7.89 13.71
CA SER A 264 -1.65 -8.96 14.28
C SER A 264 -1.91 -8.98 15.80
N ALA A 265 -2.66 -9.96 16.33
CA ALA A 265 -2.18 -11.32 16.57
C ALA A 265 -3.26 -12.42 16.39
N THR A 266 -4.37 -12.13 15.71
CA THR A 266 -5.47 -13.09 15.52
C THR A 266 -6.15 -13.05 14.15
N SER A 267 -5.72 -12.22 13.20
CA SER A 267 -6.28 -12.33 11.85
C SER A 267 -5.71 -13.58 11.18
N LYS A 268 -6.54 -14.61 11.15
CA LYS A 268 -6.42 -15.77 10.28
C LYS A 268 -7.56 -15.62 9.32
N ASP A 269 -7.30 -15.64 8.02
CA ASP A 269 -8.38 -16.10 7.14
C ASP A 269 -8.47 -17.62 7.29
N VAL A 270 -9.69 -18.10 7.45
CA VAL A 270 -10.01 -19.50 7.69
C VAL A 270 -10.82 -19.95 6.51
N THR A 271 -10.20 -20.75 5.66
CA THR A 271 -10.88 -21.41 4.54
C THR A 271 -10.94 -22.90 4.87
N VAL A 272 -12.10 -23.53 4.68
CA VAL A 272 -12.27 -24.97 4.90
C VAL A 272 -12.04 -25.67 3.56
N ILE A 273 -11.21 -26.71 3.55
CA ILE A 273 -10.83 -27.53 2.39
C ILE A 273 -11.02 -29.01 2.77
N ILE A 274 -11.27 -29.92 1.81
CA ILE A 274 -11.11 -31.38 2.03
C ILE A 274 -9.90 -31.88 1.25
N ASP A 275 -8.98 -32.61 1.85
CA ASP A 275 -7.78 -33.16 1.20
C ASP A 275 -7.95 -34.61 0.66
N GLY A 276 -9.20 -35.05 0.50
CA GLY A 276 -9.57 -36.29 -0.18
C GLY A 276 -9.95 -37.46 0.74
N ASP A 277 -9.88 -37.30 2.05
CA ASP A 277 -10.27 -38.34 3.03
C ASP A 277 -11.77 -38.28 3.44
N GLY A 278 -12.49 -37.25 2.98
CA GLY A 278 -13.91 -37.02 3.23
C GLY A 278 -14.22 -36.32 4.55
N GLN A 279 -13.21 -35.86 5.28
CA GLN A 279 -13.33 -34.96 6.42
C GLN A 279 -12.92 -33.54 6.03
N PRO A 280 -13.35 -32.50 6.78
CA PRO A 280 -12.97 -31.12 6.50
C PRO A 280 -11.69 -30.73 7.23
N GLU A 281 -10.70 -30.26 6.47
CA GLU A 281 -9.49 -29.60 6.93
C GLU A 281 -9.67 -28.08 6.95
N VAL A 282 -8.81 -27.42 7.71
CA VAL A 282 -8.79 -25.98 7.88
C VAL A 282 -7.51 -25.42 7.26
N LEU A 283 -7.64 -24.78 6.10
CA LEU A 283 -6.60 -23.96 5.49
C LEU A 283 -6.57 -22.60 6.18
N LEU A 284 -5.39 -22.23 6.63
CA LEU A 284 -5.10 -20.94 7.23
C LEU A 284 -4.06 -20.21 6.39
N THR A 285 -4.39 -18.97 6.04
CA THR A 285 -3.43 -18.01 5.49
C THR A 285 -3.09 -17.00 6.57
N ASN A 286 -1.79 -16.76 6.76
CA ASN A 286 -1.30 -15.87 7.81
C ASN A 286 0.04 -15.24 7.39
N ASN A 287 0.55 -14.32 8.22
CA ASN A 287 1.79 -13.60 7.93
C ASN A 287 2.99 -14.51 7.68
N ASP A 288 3.06 -15.68 8.32
CA ASP A 288 4.16 -16.63 8.19
C ASP A 288 4.03 -17.53 6.95
N GLY A 289 2.85 -17.62 6.33
CA GLY A 289 2.59 -18.46 5.17
C GLY A 289 1.30 -19.28 5.30
N LEU A 290 1.28 -20.39 4.56
CA LEU A 290 0.18 -21.35 4.53
C LEU A 290 0.30 -22.35 5.68
N ALA A 291 -0.85 -22.71 6.25
CA ALA A 291 -0.96 -23.82 7.19
C ALA A 291 -2.24 -24.61 6.92
N LEU A 292 -2.18 -25.93 7.10
CA LEU A 292 -3.33 -26.82 7.01
C LEU A 292 -3.45 -27.60 8.31
N ILE A 293 -4.67 -27.69 8.81
CA ILE A 293 -5.01 -28.38 10.05
C ILE A 293 -6.09 -29.41 9.74
N GLU A 294 -5.82 -30.66 10.10
CA GLU A 294 -6.74 -31.79 10.03
C GLU A 294 -8.04 -31.54 10.80
N HIS A 295 -9.09 -32.28 10.43
CA HIS A 295 -10.39 -32.23 11.09
C HIS A 295 -10.33 -32.53 12.62
N ASP A 296 -9.26 -33.20 13.08
CA ASP A 296 -9.03 -33.55 14.49
C ASP A 296 -8.14 -32.54 15.24
N GLY A 297 -7.69 -31.48 14.55
CA GLY A 297 -6.81 -30.44 15.07
C GLY A 297 -5.32 -30.73 14.91
N THR A 298 -4.94 -31.86 14.32
CA THR A 298 -3.56 -32.16 13.95
C THR A 298 -3.08 -31.19 12.87
N VAL A 299 -1.86 -30.66 12.99
CA VAL A 299 -1.29 -29.74 11.99
C VAL A 299 -0.59 -30.58 10.92
N THR A 300 -1.06 -30.51 9.67
CA THR A 300 -0.44 -31.16 8.50
C THR A 300 0.83 -30.42 8.12
N TYR A 301 0.73 -29.10 7.93
CA TYR A 301 1.86 -28.20 7.73
C TYR A 301 1.55 -26.80 8.26
N SER A 302 2.60 -26.00 8.47
CA SER A 302 2.47 -24.62 8.92
C SER A 302 3.68 -23.77 8.52
N GLY A 303 3.43 -22.51 8.19
CA GLY A 303 4.46 -21.55 7.77
C GLY A 303 5.09 -21.88 6.40
N LEU A 304 4.37 -22.60 5.55
CA LEU A 304 4.84 -22.92 4.20
C LEU A 304 4.73 -21.70 3.29
N ARG A 305 5.76 -21.51 2.48
CA ARG A 305 5.86 -20.42 1.48
C ARG A 305 6.40 -20.97 0.17
N PRO A 306 5.61 -21.77 -0.57
CA PRO A 306 6.14 -22.58 -1.68
C PRO A 306 6.70 -21.74 -2.83
N THR A 307 6.14 -20.54 -3.08
CA THR A 307 6.65 -19.59 -4.08
C THR A 307 7.97 -18.92 -3.67
N GLY A 308 8.36 -19.03 -2.40
CA GLY A 308 9.52 -18.33 -1.85
C GLY A 308 9.29 -16.84 -1.61
N ALA A 309 8.08 -16.31 -1.82
CA ALA A 309 7.75 -14.92 -1.53
C ALA A 309 8.06 -14.59 -0.05
N PRO A 310 8.61 -13.40 0.23
CA PRO A 310 9.07 -13.05 1.57
C PRO A 310 7.93 -12.99 2.58
N VAL A 311 8.26 -13.10 3.86
CA VAL A 311 7.31 -12.82 4.95
C VAL A 311 6.96 -11.34 4.91
N GLY A 312 5.67 -11.04 4.87
CA GLY A 312 5.15 -9.67 4.80
C GLY A 312 3.68 -9.66 5.18
N PHE A 313 3.26 -8.57 5.82
CA PHE A 313 1.90 -8.42 6.34
C PHE A 313 0.84 -8.58 5.24
N THR A 314 1.06 -7.99 4.06
CA THR A 314 0.17 -8.12 2.90
C THR A 314 0.55 -9.27 1.97
N THR A 315 1.57 -10.06 2.28
CA THR A 315 2.07 -11.07 1.32
C THR A 315 1.27 -12.36 1.43
N TRP A 316 1.26 -12.99 2.61
CA TRP A 316 0.68 -14.34 2.79
C TRP A 316 -0.64 -14.34 3.56
N LEU A 317 -1.02 -13.23 4.18
CA LEU A 317 -2.32 -13.05 4.84
C LEU A 317 -3.40 -12.70 3.80
N ARG A 318 -3.76 -13.66 2.95
CA ARG A 318 -4.72 -13.43 1.86
C ARG A 318 -5.76 -14.53 1.79
N PRO A 319 -7.05 -14.22 1.57
CA PRO A 319 -8.08 -15.26 1.54
C PRO A 319 -7.83 -16.26 0.41
N ALA A 320 -8.07 -17.53 0.70
CA ALA A 320 -7.97 -18.60 -0.30
C ALA A 320 -9.30 -18.81 -1.01
N THR A 321 -9.20 -19.22 -2.27
CA THR A 321 -10.32 -19.75 -3.08
C THR A 321 -10.13 -21.24 -3.24
N VAL A 322 -11.21 -22.02 -3.24
CA VAL A 322 -11.17 -23.48 -3.36
C VAL A 322 -12.06 -23.93 -4.51
N HIS A 323 -11.49 -24.69 -5.43
CA HIS A 323 -12.18 -25.30 -6.57
C HIS A 323 -11.29 -26.42 -7.14
N ASP A 324 -11.88 -27.31 -7.94
CA ASP A 324 -11.14 -28.17 -8.88
C ASP A 324 -10.57 -27.29 -10.01
N PHE A 325 -9.26 -27.09 -10.01
CA PHE A 325 -8.52 -26.22 -10.94
C PHE A 325 -7.74 -27.00 -11.99
N ASP A 326 -7.62 -28.32 -11.87
CA ASP A 326 -6.86 -29.17 -12.79
C ASP A 326 -7.68 -30.30 -13.45
N GLY A 327 -8.92 -30.50 -13.01
CA GLY A 327 -9.92 -31.41 -13.56
C GLY A 327 -9.83 -32.85 -13.04
N ASP A 328 -9.10 -33.11 -11.95
CA ASP A 328 -8.96 -34.46 -11.40
C ASP A 328 -10.08 -34.84 -10.42
N GLY A 329 -10.93 -33.88 -10.03
CA GLY A 329 -12.05 -34.03 -9.11
C GLY A 329 -11.72 -33.85 -7.63
N ALA A 330 -10.45 -33.62 -7.27
CA ALA A 330 -10.03 -33.14 -5.97
C ALA A 330 -10.15 -31.60 -5.91
N PRO A 331 -10.17 -31.01 -4.70
CA PRO A 331 -10.12 -29.56 -4.58
C PRO A 331 -8.67 -29.07 -4.43
N GLU A 332 -8.32 -28.07 -5.22
CA GLU A 332 -7.11 -27.29 -5.03
C GLU A 332 -7.48 -25.94 -4.41
N TYR A 333 -6.47 -25.18 -4.01
CA TYR A 333 -6.68 -23.82 -3.52
C TYR A 333 -5.80 -22.80 -4.20
N ALA A 334 -6.38 -21.63 -4.44
CA ALA A 334 -5.71 -20.50 -5.05
C ALA A 334 -5.50 -19.39 -4.01
N VAL A 335 -4.26 -18.92 -3.89
CA VAL A 335 -3.85 -17.84 -2.97
C VAL A 335 -2.83 -16.94 -3.68
N SER A 336 -2.92 -15.63 -3.50
CA SER A 336 -1.87 -14.71 -3.97
C SER A 336 -0.75 -14.50 -2.94
N SER A 337 0.45 -14.19 -3.42
CA SER A 337 1.61 -13.79 -2.63
C SER A 337 2.21 -12.46 -3.12
N ALA A 338 1.36 -11.42 -3.15
CA ALA A 338 1.60 -10.06 -3.65
C ALA A 338 1.98 -9.91 -5.13
N ASN A 339 3.03 -10.60 -5.59
CA ASN A 339 3.48 -10.56 -6.99
C ASN A 339 3.01 -11.76 -7.81
N ASP A 340 2.40 -12.74 -7.16
CA ASP A 340 2.03 -14.02 -7.76
C ASP A 340 0.62 -14.41 -7.33
N TYR A 341 -0.15 -15.00 -8.23
CA TYR A 341 -1.36 -15.74 -7.93
C TYR A 341 -1.10 -17.21 -8.25
N THR A 342 -1.26 -18.09 -7.27
CA THR A 342 -0.79 -19.48 -7.36
C THR A 342 -1.88 -20.43 -6.94
N VAL A 343 -2.04 -21.51 -7.71
CA VAL A 343 -2.87 -22.66 -7.36
C VAL A 343 -1.98 -23.75 -6.78
N TYR A 344 -2.47 -24.34 -5.69
CA TYR A 344 -1.78 -25.37 -4.93
C TYR A 344 -2.66 -26.59 -4.75
N GLU A 345 -2.02 -27.74 -4.81
CA GLU A 345 -2.56 -28.99 -4.25
C GLU A 345 -2.80 -28.84 -2.74
N SER A 346 -3.60 -29.74 -2.17
CA SER A 346 -3.84 -29.78 -0.72
C SER A 346 -2.55 -29.85 0.11
N ASP A 347 -1.52 -30.53 -0.40
CA ASP A 347 -0.19 -30.67 0.21
C ASP A 347 0.74 -29.45 0.04
N ALA A 348 0.22 -28.35 -0.52
CA ALA A 348 0.91 -27.11 -0.86
C ALA A 348 1.97 -27.22 -1.97
N SER A 349 1.99 -28.31 -2.75
CA SER A 349 2.72 -28.33 -4.01
C SER A 349 2.03 -27.43 -5.06
N ILE A 350 2.83 -26.82 -5.92
CA ILE A 350 2.33 -25.82 -6.89
C ILE A 350 1.82 -26.54 -8.13
N VAL A 351 0.56 -26.29 -8.49
CA VAL A 351 -0.01 -26.67 -9.78
C VAL A 351 0.49 -25.70 -10.84
N TRP A 352 0.24 -24.40 -10.65
CA TRP A 352 0.76 -23.32 -11.49
C TRP A 352 0.84 -21.99 -10.74
N THR A 353 1.64 -21.06 -11.28
CA THR A 353 1.81 -19.69 -10.78
C THR A 353 1.71 -18.69 -11.92
N ALA A 354 0.97 -17.61 -11.72
CA ALA A 354 0.87 -16.49 -12.65
C ALA A 354 1.30 -15.17 -11.98
N PRO A 355 2.04 -14.29 -12.69
CA PRO A 355 2.44 -13.00 -12.14
C PRO A 355 1.26 -12.03 -12.05
N VAL A 356 1.16 -11.32 -10.94
CA VAL A 356 0.17 -10.24 -10.69
C VAL A 356 0.84 -9.05 -10.00
N GLN A 357 0.20 -7.87 -9.99
CA GLN A 357 0.68 -6.70 -9.26
C GLN A 357 -0.28 -6.34 -8.12
N ASP A 358 0.01 -6.81 -6.92
CA ASP A 358 -0.82 -6.54 -5.77
C ASP A 358 0.00 -6.46 -4.48
N LEU A 359 0.87 -5.45 -4.35
CA LEU A 359 1.63 -5.25 -3.11
C LEU A 359 0.78 -4.61 -2.01
N SER A 360 -0.24 -3.85 -2.39
CA SER A 360 -1.00 -2.97 -1.51
C SER A 360 -2.06 -3.67 -0.66
N GLY A 361 -2.66 -4.76 -1.15
CA GLY A 361 -3.85 -5.36 -0.54
C GLY A 361 -3.67 -6.77 0.02
N ILE A 362 -4.80 -7.38 0.38
CA ILE A 362 -4.97 -8.78 0.78
C ILE A 362 -6.16 -9.39 0.03
N ALA A 363 -6.30 -9.05 -1.26
CA ALA A 363 -7.43 -9.46 -2.08
C ALA A 363 -7.48 -10.99 -2.25
N ALA A 364 -8.68 -11.52 -2.41
CA ALA A 364 -8.88 -12.94 -2.73
C ALA A 364 -8.98 -13.15 -4.24
N GLY A 365 -8.95 -14.41 -4.65
CA GLY A 365 -9.46 -14.81 -5.96
C GLY A 365 -10.93 -15.22 -5.92
N THR A 366 -11.41 -15.68 -7.08
CA THR A 366 -12.59 -16.54 -7.22
C THR A 366 -12.32 -17.55 -8.34
N ALA A 367 -13.23 -18.48 -8.57
CA ALA A 367 -13.15 -19.45 -9.65
C ALA A 367 -14.54 -19.87 -10.11
N PHE A 368 -14.65 -20.28 -11.38
CA PHE A 368 -15.87 -20.83 -11.95
C PHE A 368 -15.52 -21.59 -13.23
N ASP A 369 -16.09 -22.78 -13.43
CA ASP A 369 -15.99 -23.51 -14.70
C ASP A 369 -17.02 -22.92 -15.68
N PHE A 370 -16.58 -21.97 -16.50
CA PHE A 370 -17.43 -21.26 -17.46
C PHE A 370 -17.77 -22.12 -18.69
N LEU A 371 -16.98 -23.16 -18.95
CA LEU A 371 -17.08 -23.99 -20.15
C LEU A 371 -17.80 -25.32 -19.92
N GLY A 372 -18.03 -25.70 -18.66
CA GLY A 372 -18.63 -26.96 -18.26
C GLY A 372 -17.74 -28.17 -18.55
N ASP A 373 -16.42 -27.99 -18.63
CA ASP A 373 -15.47 -29.06 -18.96
C ASP A 373 -14.86 -29.74 -17.73
N GLY A 374 -15.23 -29.29 -16.53
CA GLY A 374 -14.79 -29.83 -15.25
C GLY A 374 -13.54 -29.16 -14.70
N ILE A 375 -12.93 -28.20 -15.40
CA ILE A 375 -11.79 -27.43 -14.93
C ILE A 375 -12.26 -26.00 -14.65
N ALA A 376 -12.09 -25.49 -13.42
CA ALA A 376 -12.44 -24.10 -13.18
C ALA A 376 -11.41 -23.11 -13.72
N GLU A 377 -11.91 -22.06 -14.35
CA GLU A 377 -11.10 -20.88 -14.61
C GLU A 377 -10.89 -20.09 -13.31
N ALA A 378 -9.62 -19.83 -12.99
CA ALA A 378 -9.25 -19.01 -11.84
C ALA A 378 -9.32 -17.53 -12.18
N MET A 379 -9.75 -16.71 -11.22
CA MET A 379 -9.92 -15.27 -11.42
C MET A 379 -9.29 -14.49 -10.28
N TYR A 380 -8.56 -13.44 -10.64
CA TYR A 380 -7.91 -12.55 -9.68
C TYR A 380 -7.96 -11.11 -10.13
N THR A 381 -8.20 -10.18 -9.20
CA THR A 381 -8.17 -8.75 -9.47
C THR A 381 -7.02 -8.10 -8.72
N ASP A 382 -5.96 -7.76 -9.45
CA ASP A 382 -4.80 -7.04 -8.93
C ASP A 382 -5.03 -5.51 -8.93
N GLU A 383 -4.02 -4.70 -8.63
CA GLU A 383 -4.14 -3.24 -8.58
C GLU A 383 -4.63 -2.60 -9.89
N ILE A 384 -4.42 -3.25 -11.04
CA ILE A 384 -4.59 -2.63 -12.37
C ILE A 384 -5.41 -3.47 -13.35
N ASN A 385 -5.66 -4.75 -13.09
CA ASN A 385 -6.38 -5.66 -13.96
C ASN A 385 -7.22 -6.68 -13.17
N LEU A 386 -8.36 -7.05 -13.76
CA LEU A 386 -8.96 -8.38 -13.60
C LEU A 386 -8.23 -9.33 -14.57
N TYR A 387 -7.89 -10.53 -14.11
CA TYR A 387 -7.44 -11.65 -14.93
C TYR A 387 -8.37 -12.84 -14.78
N VAL A 388 -8.50 -13.60 -15.87
CA VAL A 388 -9.07 -14.94 -15.88
C VAL A 388 -8.05 -15.88 -16.50
N PHE A 389 -7.72 -16.95 -15.78
CA PHE A 389 -6.69 -17.91 -16.11
C PHE A 389 -7.31 -19.27 -16.46
N ASP A 390 -6.70 -19.99 -17.40
CA ASP A 390 -6.99 -21.41 -17.61
C ASP A 390 -6.35 -22.30 -16.54
N GLY A 391 -6.61 -23.62 -16.60
CA GLY A 391 -6.02 -24.62 -15.70
C GLY A 391 -4.49 -24.77 -15.78
N THR A 392 -3.80 -23.99 -16.62
CA THR A 392 -2.33 -23.92 -16.68
C THR A 392 -1.77 -22.60 -16.13
N GLY A 393 -2.63 -21.68 -15.70
CA GLY A 393 -2.26 -20.33 -15.28
C GLY A 393 -2.04 -19.36 -16.44
N SER A 394 -2.42 -19.72 -17.67
CA SER A 394 -2.34 -18.82 -18.82
C SER A 394 -3.54 -17.89 -18.85
N VAL A 395 -3.31 -16.59 -19.13
CA VAL A 395 -4.39 -15.60 -19.20
C VAL A 395 -5.28 -15.85 -20.41
N LEU A 396 -6.55 -16.16 -20.17
CA LEU A 396 -7.60 -16.28 -21.19
C LEU A 396 -8.15 -14.92 -21.58
N PHE A 397 -8.45 -14.07 -20.59
CA PHE A 397 -8.79 -12.68 -20.81
C PHE A 397 -8.41 -11.80 -19.61
N GLN A 398 -8.30 -10.50 -19.87
CA GLN A 398 -8.04 -9.49 -18.84
C GLN A 398 -8.82 -8.21 -19.11
N VAL A 399 -9.19 -7.50 -18.05
CA VAL A 399 -9.89 -6.21 -18.12
C VAL A 399 -9.21 -5.21 -17.20
N ALA A 400 -8.95 -4.00 -17.69
CA ALA A 400 -8.31 -2.96 -16.89
C ALA A 400 -9.22 -2.48 -15.74
N ARG A 401 -8.61 -2.25 -14.57
CA ARG A 401 -9.21 -1.61 -13.40
C ARG A 401 -8.19 -0.69 -12.73
N GLY A 402 -8.57 -0.06 -11.65
CA GLY A 402 -7.68 0.65 -10.73
C GLY A 402 -8.16 0.45 -9.32
N SER A 403 -7.39 -0.25 -8.50
CA SER A 403 -7.67 -0.44 -7.08
C SER A 403 -6.41 -0.32 -6.27
N GLY A 404 -6.55 0.26 -5.08
CA GLY A 404 -5.53 0.17 -4.04
C GLY A 404 -5.48 -1.21 -3.38
N THR A 405 -6.39 -2.12 -3.77
CA THR A 405 -6.58 -3.49 -3.28
C THR A 405 -6.69 -3.61 -1.76
N LEU A 406 -7.76 -4.22 -1.28
CA LEU A 406 -7.97 -4.49 0.14
C LEU A 406 -8.36 -5.95 0.30
N SER A 407 -9.63 -6.25 0.46
CA SER A 407 -10.13 -7.62 0.61
C SER A 407 -11.16 -7.97 -0.45
N GLU A 408 -11.35 -7.12 -1.46
CA GLU A 408 -12.25 -7.42 -2.57
C GLU A 408 -11.74 -8.62 -3.38
N TYR A 409 -12.66 -9.22 -4.13
CA TYR A 409 -12.36 -10.26 -5.13
C TYR A 409 -13.52 -10.30 -6.14
N PRO A 410 -13.33 -10.87 -7.35
CA PRO A 410 -14.38 -10.95 -8.36
C PRO A 410 -15.53 -11.84 -7.89
N VAL A 411 -16.75 -11.55 -8.34
CA VAL A 411 -17.94 -12.36 -8.07
C VAL A 411 -18.47 -12.91 -9.39
N VAL A 412 -18.82 -14.19 -9.42
CA VAL A 412 -19.54 -14.79 -10.55
C VAL A 412 -20.99 -15.01 -10.17
N ALA A 413 -21.92 -14.48 -10.97
CA ALA A 413 -23.35 -14.70 -10.81
C ALA A 413 -24.06 -14.43 -12.15
N ASP A 414 -25.17 -15.12 -12.37
CA ASP A 414 -26.16 -14.73 -13.39
C ASP A 414 -26.92 -13.52 -12.81
N VAL A 415 -26.65 -12.30 -13.27
CA VAL A 415 -27.18 -11.07 -12.64
C VAL A 415 -28.38 -10.49 -13.35
N ASP A 416 -28.58 -10.82 -14.62
CA ASP A 416 -29.73 -10.39 -15.40
C ASP A 416 -30.73 -11.52 -15.72
N ASN A 417 -30.43 -12.74 -15.25
CA ASN A 417 -31.29 -13.92 -15.36
C ASN A 417 -31.53 -14.31 -16.83
N ASP A 418 -30.50 -14.22 -17.67
CA ASP A 418 -30.54 -14.65 -19.07
C ASP A 418 -30.10 -16.12 -19.27
N GLY A 419 -29.54 -16.75 -18.24
CA GLY A 419 -29.05 -18.11 -18.28
C GLY A 419 -27.56 -18.24 -18.59
N SER A 420 -26.83 -17.15 -18.66
CA SER A 420 -25.37 -17.07 -18.67
C SER A 420 -24.86 -16.57 -17.33
N ALA A 421 -23.59 -16.82 -17.03
CA ALA A 421 -22.93 -16.20 -15.88
C ALA A 421 -22.30 -14.86 -16.29
N GLU A 422 -22.17 -13.93 -15.35
CA GLU A 422 -21.38 -12.71 -15.48
C GLU A 422 -20.31 -12.63 -14.40
N ILE A 423 -19.25 -11.87 -14.69
CA ILE A 423 -18.18 -11.54 -13.75
C ILE A 423 -18.35 -10.10 -13.29
N LEU A 424 -18.49 -9.92 -11.99
CA LEU A 424 -18.59 -8.63 -11.32
C LEU A 424 -17.30 -8.34 -10.58
N PHE A 425 -16.78 -7.13 -10.74
CA PHE A 425 -15.57 -6.68 -10.05
C PHE A 425 -15.59 -5.17 -9.85
N VAL A 426 -14.83 -4.72 -8.85
CA VAL A 426 -14.86 -3.33 -8.42
C VAL A 426 -13.58 -2.57 -8.77
N SER A 427 -13.70 -1.25 -8.89
CA SER A 427 -12.60 -0.31 -9.08
C SER A 427 -12.75 0.85 -8.10
N ASN A 428 -11.65 1.40 -7.60
CA ASN A 428 -11.66 2.63 -6.78
C ASN A 428 -10.99 3.83 -7.48
N SER A 429 -10.38 3.58 -8.64
CA SER A 429 -9.79 4.59 -9.52
C SER A 429 -9.84 4.10 -10.97
N SER A 430 -9.59 5.02 -11.92
CA SER A 430 -9.38 4.78 -13.36
C SER A 430 -10.45 4.01 -14.18
N ALA A 431 -11.49 3.45 -13.56
CA ALA A 431 -12.61 2.74 -14.19
C ALA A 431 -13.90 2.88 -13.35
N PRO A 432 -15.09 2.52 -13.88
CA PRO A 432 -16.32 2.52 -13.11
C PRO A 432 -16.21 1.68 -11.83
N THR A 433 -16.89 2.13 -10.75
CA THR A 433 -16.78 1.51 -9.42
C THR A 433 -17.19 0.04 -9.40
N LEU A 434 -18.23 -0.31 -10.15
CA LEU A 434 -18.66 -1.67 -10.39
C LEU A 434 -18.68 -1.91 -11.89
N GLN A 435 -18.06 -3.01 -12.31
CA GLN A 435 -18.02 -3.47 -13.69
C GLN A 435 -18.61 -4.87 -13.74
N VAL A 436 -19.34 -5.14 -14.82
CA VAL A 436 -19.95 -6.44 -15.11
C VAL A 436 -19.50 -6.84 -16.51
N THR A 437 -18.90 -8.02 -16.64
CA THR A 437 -18.43 -8.58 -17.90
C THR A 437 -19.20 -9.86 -18.19
N ALA A 438 -19.70 -9.99 -19.41
CA ALA A 438 -20.45 -11.15 -19.91
C ALA A 438 -19.78 -11.71 -21.17
N ASP A 439 -20.06 -12.96 -21.52
CA ASP A 439 -19.79 -13.47 -22.86
C ASP A 439 -20.71 -12.79 -23.87
N VAL A 440 -20.20 -12.46 -25.06
CA VAL A 440 -20.97 -11.72 -26.08
C VAL A 440 -22.11 -12.53 -26.70
N ASP A 441 -22.05 -13.86 -26.58
CA ASP A 441 -23.01 -14.80 -27.16
C ASP A 441 -23.72 -15.63 -26.07
N ASP A 442 -23.66 -15.21 -24.79
CA ASP A 442 -24.29 -15.86 -23.63
C ASP A 442 -23.93 -17.36 -23.50
N ARG A 443 -22.66 -17.72 -23.74
CA ARG A 443 -22.20 -19.13 -23.76
C ARG A 443 -21.65 -19.63 -22.44
N TRP A 444 -21.45 -18.76 -21.46
CA TRP A 444 -20.92 -19.17 -20.15
C TRP A 444 -21.96 -19.96 -19.38
N ILE A 445 -21.54 -21.07 -18.74
CA ILE A 445 -22.45 -21.91 -17.95
C ILE A 445 -23.17 -21.06 -16.90
N GLN A 446 -24.49 -21.28 -16.76
CA GLN A 446 -25.30 -20.53 -15.81
C GLN A 446 -24.80 -20.69 -14.37
N ALA A 447 -24.43 -19.58 -13.74
CA ALA A 447 -24.15 -19.49 -12.31
C ALA A 447 -25.44 -19.24 -11.51
N ARG A 448 -25.39 -19.42 -10.19
CA ARG A 448 -26.48 -18.93 -9.32
C ARG A 448 -26.57 -17.41 -9.32
N ARG A 449 -27.76 -16.89 -9.05
CA ARG A 449 -28.02 -15.44 -9.02
C ARG A 449 -27.71 -14.79 -7.68
N ILE A 450 -26.97 -15.48 -6.81
CA ILE A 450 -26.78 -15.07 -5.42
C ILE A 450 -25.36 -15.24 -4.93
N TRP A 451 -24.85 -14.15 -4.36
CA TRP A 451 -23.60 -14.08 -3.59
C TRP A 451 -23.82 -13.12 -2.40
N ASN A 452 -24.16 -13.67 -1.23
CA ASN A 452 -24.67 -12.84 -0.12
C ASN A 452 -23.62 -12.36 0.89
N GLN A 453 -22.39 -12.87 0.83
CA GLN A 453 -21.35 -12.56 1.82
C GLN A 453 -19.92 -12.76 1.27
N HIS A 454 -18.93 -12.22 1.97
CA HIS A 454 -17.51 -12.34 1.63
C HIS A 454 -17.00 -13.80 1.71
N ALA A 455 -17.33 -14.49 2.80
CA ALA A 455 -17.01 -15.92 2.97
C ALA A 455 -18.07 -16.82 2.29
N TYR A 456 -18.37 -16.58 1.02
CA TYR A 456 -19.42 -17.31 0.30
C TYR A 456 -19.03 -18.76 0.05
N HIS A 457 -20.00 -19.64 0.25
CA HIS A 457 -19.94 -21.06 -0.06
C HIS A 457 -21.37 -21.49 -0.32
N VAL A 458 -21.62 -22.16 -1.44
CA VAL A 458 -22.94 -22.34 -2.05
C VAL A 458 -24.04 -22.80 -1.07
N THR A 459 -23.72 -23.61 -0.07
CA THR A 459 -24.68 -24.14 0.91
C THR A 459 -25.17 -23.13 1.96
N ASN A 460 -24.52 -21.98 2.10
CA ASN A 460 -24.80 -21.01 3.17
C ASN A 460 -26.09 -20.20 2.94
N VAL A 461 -26.52 -20.09 1.68
CA VAL A 461 -27.69 -19.31 1.27
C VAL A 461 -28.44 -20.01 0.14
N ARG A 462 -29.76 -20.02 0.20
CA ARG A 462 -30.61 -20.53 -0.88
C ARG A 462 -30.77 -19.51 -2.00
N GLU A 463 -31.21 -19.96 -3.16
CA GLU A 463 -31.44 -19.11 -4.34
C GLU A 463 -32.43 -17.96 -4.08
N ASP A 464 -33.38 -18.16 -3.15
CA ASP A 464 -34.36 -17.14 -2.74
C ASP A 464 -33.83 -16.17 -1.66
N GLY A 465 -32.55 -16.25 -1.31
CA GLY A 465 -31.91 -15.43 -0.28
C GLY A 465 -32.15 -15.89 1.15
N THR A 466 -32.91 -16.97 1.38
CA THR A 466 -33.13 -17.48 2.73
C THR A 466 -31.92 -18.28 3.22
N ILE A 467 -31.57 -18.12 4.49
CA ILE A 467 -30.50 -18.89 5.14
C ILE A 467 -31.06 -20.25 5.60
N PRO A 468 -30.42 -21.38 5.27
CA PRO A 468 -30.81 -22.67 5.81
C PRO A 468 -30.69 -22.72 7.33
N GLN A 469 -31.72 -23.22 8.01
CA GLN A 469 -31.66 -23.44 9.47
C GLN A 469 -30.58 -24.47 9.84
N PHE A 470 -30.40 -25.47 8.98
CA PHE A 470 -29.34 -26.47 9.06
C PHE A 470 -28.65 -26.49 7.72
N GLU A 471 -27.49 -25.86 7.66
CA GLU A 471 -26.67 -25.83 6.46
C GLU A 471 -26.13 -27.25 6.17
N PRO A 472 -26.32 -27.78 4.94
CA PRO A 472 -25.60 -28.96 4.49
C PRO A 472 -24.10 -28.67 4.48
N PRO A 473 -23.23 -29.57 4.96
CA PRO A 473 -21.79 -29.35 4.89
C PRO A 473 -21.33 -29.09 3.45
N SER A 474 -20.81 -27.88 3.17
CA SER A 474 -20.40 -27.44 1.82
C SER A 474 -19.43 -28.42 1.15
N TRP A 475 -18.56 -28.96 1.97
CA TRP A 475 -17.48 -29.87 1.64
C TRP A 475 -17.97 -31.26 1.19
N ASN A 476 -19.14 -31.70 1.65
CA ASN A 476 -19.79 -32.92 1.16
C ASN A 476 -20.62 -32.72 -0.12
N ALA A 477 -20.73 -31.47 -0.59
CA ALA A 477 -21.52 -31.11 -1.75
C ALA A 477 -20.63 -30.77 -2.95
N LEU A 478 -20.23 -29.50 -3.08
CA LEU A 478 -19.38 -29.03 -4.18
C LEU A 478 -17.92 -28.94 -3.77
N ASN A 479 -17.64 -28.91 -2.46
CA ASN A 479 -16.30 -28.79 -1.93
C ASN A 479 -15.54 -27.56 -2.44
N THR A 480 -16.26 -26.46 -2.60
CA THR A 480 -15.73 -25.20 -3.07
C THR A 480 -15.96 -24.06 -2.08
N PHE A 481 -15.15 -23.00 -2.19
CA PHE A 481 -15.21 -21.84 -1.30
C PHE A 481 -14.78 -20.57 -2.05
N ARG A 482 -15.54 -19.48 -1.86
CA ARG A 482 -15.46 -18.24 -2.67
C ARG A 482 -15.62 -18.51 -4.17
N THR A 483 -16.53 -19.41 -4.51
CA THR A 483 -16.92 -19.73 -5.89
C THR A 483 -18.43 -19.95 -5.95
N ASN A 484 -19.00 -19.86 -7.14
CA ASN A 484 -20.42 -20.10 -7.36
C ASN A 484 -20.67 -21.47 -8.01
N ALA A 485 -21.89 -21.98 -7.90
CA ALA A 485 -22.29 -23.25 -8.48
C ALA A 485 -22.91 -23.08 -9.87
N GLN A 486 -22.67 -24.07 -10.74
CA GLN A 486 -23.41 -24.24 -11.98
C GLN A 486 -24.85 -24.72 -11.69
N ILE A 487 -25.85 -24.17 -12.37
CA ILE A 487 -27.26 -24.55 -12.18
C ILE A 487 -27.65 -25.82 -12.97
N GLU A 488 -26.99 -26.11 -14.08
CA GLU A 488 -27.41 -27.15 -15.04
C GLU A 488 -27.34 -28.61 -14.51
N GLY A 489 -26.79 -28.83 -13.31
CA GLY A 489 -26.60 -30.17 -12.69
C GLY A 489 -27.65 -30.66 -11.68
N GLY A 490 -28.61 -29.83 -11.24
CA GLY A 490 -29.76 -30.25 -10.41
C GLY A 490 -29.50 -30.44 -8.90
N GLY A 491 -30.43 -29.91 -8.09
CA GLY A 491 -30.58 -30.19 -6.64
C GLY A 491 -30.45 -28.98 -5.72
N LEU A 492 -29.57 -28.02 -6.05
CA LEU A 492 -29.25 -26.87 -5.18
C LEU A 492 -30.25 -25.71 -5.28
N CYS A 493 -31.00 -25.63 -6.37
CA CYS A 493 -31.99 -24.58 -6.65
C CYS A 493 -33.42 -25.02 -6.27
N MET A 494 -33.65 -25.37 -5.00
CA MET A 494 -34.97 -25.76 -4.50
C MET A 494 -35.43 -24.84 -3.35
N PRO A 495 -36.64 -24.25 -3.44
CA PRO A 495 -37.55 -24.28 -4.59
C PRO A 495 -37.01 -23.46 -5.77
N THR A 496 -37.39 -23.82 -6.98
CA THR A 496 -37.19 -22.99 -8.17
C THR A 496 -37.86 -21.63 -7.92
N PRO A 497 -37.16 -20.49 -8.10
CA PRO A 497 -37.79 -19.19 -7.89
C PRO A 497 -39.00 -18.99 -8.81
N PRO A 498 -40.05 -18.30 -8.35
CA PRO A 498 -41.17 -17.96 -9.21
C PRO A 498 -40.66 -17.01 -10.30
N GLY A 499 -40.69 -17.49 -11.55
CA GLY A 499 -40.36 -16.70 -12.74
C GLY A 499 -41.38 -15.63 -13.06
#